data_AF-A0A081N3R5-F1
#
_entry.id   AF-A0A081N3R5-F1
#
_cell.length_a   1.000
_cell.length_b   1.000
_cell.length_c   1.000
_cell.angle_alpha   90.00
_cell.angle_beta   90.00
_cell.angle_gamma   90.00
#
_symmetry.space_group_name_H-M   'P 1'
#
loop_
_entity.id
_entity.type
_entity.pdbx_description
1 polymer ?
#
loop_
_entity_poly.entity_id
_entity_poly.type
_entity_poly.pdbx_seq_one_letter_code
_entity_poly.pdbx_strand_id
1 'polypeptide(L)'
;MSVQVCNRCVMDTSAPSIEFDETGNCQFCSNYLKRLDSMPSVETYSQQLNTLVDKIKSEGQGKEYDCIIGVSGGVDSTYVAYLVKNLGLRPLAVHLDNGWNSELAVSNIEKTLTKLNIDLYTHVIDWDEFRDLQMSFLKASTPGMEIPSDHAIYAVLNKMAARYKIRYIINGSNFKMEYIMEPAWSEMVGQMDWKLIKNVHKQFGRVKLKTYPHFSRMDLYFSRFVNRCSVVNILDYVDFSKNEAMKVIQDKLGWVYYGGKHYESIYTRFTQAYIQPRKFAIDKRKAHYSNLICMGEMTRDEALLALKEDAYPDESMKDKDLQFFKKKMGVSDEEFNVLMNQPVKAYKDYKGYFNSGLHGWLYKLALNVHFNLKGKGFYGKREA
;
A
#
# COMPACT_ATOMS: atom_id res chain seq x y z
N MET A 1 20.54 22.27 -8.98
CA MET A 1 20.50 21.45 -10.22
C MET A 1 19.27 21.86 -11.00
N SER A 2 19.34 21.95 -12.33
CA SER A 2 18.15 22.15 -13.16
C SER A 2 17.21 20.94 -13.00
N VAL A 3 15.91 21.19 -12.89
CA VAL A 3 14.91 20.13 -12.87
C VAL A 3 14.77 19.59 -14.29
N GLN A 4 15.04 18.30 -14.50
CA GLN A 4 14.78 17.62 -15.77
C GLN A 4 13.53 16.77 -15.62
N VAL A 5 12.54 17.00 -16.50
CA VAL A 5 11.28 16.26 -16.56
C VAL A 5 11.34 15.29 -17.73
N CYS A 6 10.82 14.08 -17.55
CA CYS A 6 10.74 13.07 -18.60
C CYS A 6 9.95 13.57 -19.82
N ASN A 7 10.40 13.20 -21.01
CA ASN A 7 9.71 13.54 -22.27
C ASN A 7 8.44 12.71 -22.50
N ARG A 8 8.36 11.48 -21.98
CA ARG A 8 7.20 10.59 -22.13
C ARG A 8 6.17 10.70 -21.00
N CYS A 9 6.63 10.87 -19.77
CA CYS A 9 5.75 10.99 -18.59
C CYS A 9 6.06 12.28 -17.81
N VAL A 10 5.69 12.35 -16.54
CA VAL A 10 5.89 13.54 -15.68
C VAL A 10 6.81 13.28 -14.48
N MET A 11 7.49 12.14 -14.43
CA MET A 11 8.59 11.92 -13.48
C MET A 11 9.75 12.87 -13.78
N ASP A 12 10.47 13.29 -12.74
CA ASP A 12 11.57 14.24 -12.84
C ASP A 12 12.68 13.96 -11.80
N THR A 13 13.69 14.82 -11.78
CA THR A 13 14.85 14.72 -10.87
C THR A 13 14.55 14.88 -9.38
N SER A 14 13.29 15.08 -8.97
CA SER A 14 12.88 14.93 -7.56
C SER A 14 12.84 13.47 -7.10
N ALA A 15 12.82 12.52 -8.03
CA ALA A 15 13.00 11.10 -7.75
C ALA A 15 14.51 10.76 -7.69
N PRO A 16 15.07 10.41 -6.51
CA PRO A 16 16.52 10.29 -6.36
C PRO A 16 17.17 9.20 -7.21
N SER A 17 16.44 8.15 -7.60
CA SER A 17 16.99 7.07 -8.43
C SER A 17 16.70 7.24 -9.92
N ILE A 18 16.21 8.41 -10.37
CA ILE A 18 15.86 8.61 -11.76
C ILE A 18 17.10 8.78 -12.65
N GLU A 19 17.08 8.10 -13.78
CA GLU A 19 18.04 8.17 -14.87
C GLU A 19 17.24 8.36 -16.16
N PHE A 20 17.86 9.08 -17.10
CA PHE A 20 17.29 9.41 -18.39
C PHE A 20 18.13 8.79 -19.50
N ASP A 21 17.47 8.32 -20.55
CA ASP A 21 18.15 7.97 -21.80
C ASP A 21 18.54 9.23 -22.59
N GLU A 22 19.26 9.03 -23.70
CA GLU A 22 19.73 10.11 -24.59
C GLU A 22 18.57 10.94 -25.18
N THR A 23 17.36 10.38 -25.22
CA THR A 23 16.16 11.07 -25.72
C THR A 23 15.37 11.77 -24.62
N GLY A 24 15.85 11.76 -23.38
CA GLY A 24 15.21 12.38 -22.23
C GLY A 24 14.04 11.59 -21.64
N ASN A 25 13.91 10.29 -21.94
CA ASN A 25 12.91 9.43 -21.30
C ASN A 25 13.48 8.77 -20.06
N CYS A 26 12.71 8.73 -18.97
CA CYS A 26 13.17 8.17 -17.72
C CYS A 26 13.05 6.64 -17.67
N GLN A 27 13.90 5.99 -16.86
CA GLN A 27 13.87 4.53 -16.70
C GLN A 27 12.53 4.01 -16.18
N PHE A 28 11.80 4.79 -15.37
CA PHE A 28 10.56 4.34 -14.74
C PHE A 28 9.49 4.03 -15.80
N CYS A 29 9.21 4.98 -16.70
CA CYS A 29 8.23 4.76 -17.77
C CYS A 29 8.74 3.75 -18.81
N SER A 30 10.05 3.70 -19.05
CA SER A 30 10.62 2.72 -19.99
C SER A 30 10.51 1.29 -19.45
N ASN A 31 10.75 1.07 -18.16
CA ASN A 31 10.58 -0.23 -17.52
C ASN A 31 9.10 -0.62 -17.44
N TYR A 32 8.21 0.35 -17.20
CA TYR A 32 6.77 0.14 -17.21
C TYR A 32 6.31 -0.42 -18.56
N LEU A 33 6.65 0.26 -19.66
CA LEU A 33 6.21 -0.15 -20.99
C LEU A 33 6.80 -1.50 -21.39
N LYS A 34 8.09 -1.74 -21.13
CA LYS A 34 8.70 -3.07 -21.34
C LYS A 34 7.96 -4.18 -20.60
N ARG A 35 7.52 -3.91 -19.37
CA ARG A 35 6.79 -4.88 -18.57
C ARG A 35 5.36 -5.06 -19.08
N LEU A 36 4.69 -3.98 -19.50
CA LEU A 36 3.38 -4.02 -20.15
C LEU A 36 3.42 -4.86 -21.44
N ASP A 37 4.44 -4.69 -22.29
CA ASP A 37 4.61 -5.48 -23.51
C ASP A 37 4.84 -6.96 -23.23
N SER A 38 5.39 -7.30 -22.06
CA SER A 38 5.60 -8.68 -21.61
C SER A 38 4.38 -9.32 -20.95
N MET A 39 3.29 -8.56 -20.76
CA MET A 39 2.10 -9.05 -20.08
C MET A 39 1.34 -10.08 -20.94
N PRO A 40 0.80 -11.15 -20.33
CA PRO A 40 -0.06 -12.10 -21.05
C PRO A 40 -1.28 -11.44 -21.70
N SER A 41 -1.86 -12.10 -22.70
CA SER A 41 -3.12 -11.66 -23.32
C SER A 41 -4.31 -11.78 -22.35
N VAL A 42 -5.41 -11.10 -22.67
CA VAL A 42 -6.67 -11.14 -21.89
C VAL A 42 -7.22 -12.56 -21.75
N GLU A 43 -7.15 -13.37 -22.80
CA GLU A 43 -7.57 -14.78 -22.76
C GLU A 43 -6.72 -15.59 -21.77
N THR A 44 -5.41 -15.31 -21.75
CA THR A 44 -4.48 -15.97 -20.83
C THR A 44 -4.77 -15.59 -19.38
N TYR A 45 -5.12 -14.32 -19.11
CA TYR A 45 -5.54 -13.89 -17.77
C TYR A 45 -6.76 -14.64 -17.27
N SER A 46 -7.79 -14.78 -18.12
CA SER A 46 -9.02 -15.49 -17.75
C SER A 46 -8.77 -16.95 -17.38
N GLN A 47 -7.93 -17.66 -18.15
CA GLN A 47 -7.56 -19.05 -17.83
C GLN A 47 -6.76 -19.15 -16.52
N GLN A 48 -5.80 -18.24 -16.30
CA GLN A 48 -5.02 -18.17 -15.08
C GLN A 48 -5.89 -17.84 -13.85
N LEU A 49 -6.86 -16.94 -14.00
CA LEU A 49 -7.82 -16.59 -12.97
C LEU A 49 -8.69 -17.78 -12.59
N ASN A 50 -9.26 -18.49 -13.56
CA ASN A 50 -10.08 -19.67 -13.29
C ASN A 50 -9.27 -20.76 -12.56
N THR A 51 -8.06 -21.04 -13.04
CA THR A 51 -7.14 -22.00 -12.39
C THR A 51 -6.84 -21.60 -10.94
N LEU A 52 -6.59 -20.31 -10.70
CA LEU A 52 -6.34 -19.77 -9.37
C LEU A 52 -7.58 -19.90 -8.47
N VAL A 53 -8.75 -19.53 -8.96
CA VAL A 53 -10.03 -19.62 -8.21
C VAL A 53 -10.35 -21.07 -7.86
N ASP A 54 -10.22 -21.99 -8.80
CA ASP A 54 -10.46 -23.43 -8.56
C ASP A 54 -9.51 -23.98 -7.50
N LYS A 55 -8.24 -23.55 -7.54
CA LYS A 55 -7.26 -23.91 -6.51
C LYS A 55 -7.64 -23.35 -5.14
N ILE A 56 -8.05 -22.08 -5.06
CA ILE A 56 -8.48 -21.46 -3.80
C ILE A 56 -9.67 -22.22 -3.21
N LYS A 57 -10.68 -22.53 -4.03
CA LYS A 57 -11.87 -23.29 -3.63
C LYS A 57 -11.51 -24.68 -3.13
N SER A 58 -10.67 -25.41 -3.88
CA SER A 58 -10.20 -26.76 -3.54
C SER A 58 -9.47 -26.76 -2.19
N GLU A 59 -8.51 -25.85 -1.99
CA GLU A 59 -7.76 -25.75 -0.72
C GLU A 59 -8.56 -25.16 0.45
N GLY A 60 -9.70 -24.54 0.14
CA GLY A 60 -10.69 -24.02 1.08
C GLY A 60 -11.82 -24.99 1.43
N GLN A 61 -11.87 -26.17 0.82
CA GLN A 61 -12.94 -27.15 1.06
C GLN A 61 -13.00 -27.55 2.55
N GLY A 62 -14.23 -27.61 3.09
CA GLY A 62 -14.47 -27.93 4.50
C GLY A 62 -14.17 -26.79 5.49
N LYS A 63 -13.72 -25.62 5.01
CA LYS A 63 -13.58 -24.40 5.81
C LYS A 63 -14.77 -23.47 5.62
N GLU A 64 -14.98 -22.62 6.62
CA GLU A 64 -15.92 -21.51 6.57
C GLU A 64 -15.53 -20.50 5.48
N TYR A 65 -14.26 -20.09 5.47
CA TYR A 65 -13.69 -19.17 4.50
C TYR A 65 -12.57 -19.82 3.67
N ASP A 66 -12.43 -19.41 2.42
CA ASP A 66 -11.36 -19.87 1.52
C ASP A 66 -10.27 -18.82 1.27
N CYS A 67 -10.58 -17.54 1.53
CA CYS A 67 -9.64 -16.43 1.38
C CYS A 67 -9.88 -15.30 2.39
N ILE A 68 -8.85 -14.49 2.62
CA ILE A 68 -8.92 -13.20 3.34
C ILE A 68 -8.94 -12.08 2.31
N ILE A 69 -9.75 -11.05 2.52
CA ILE A 69 -9.65 -9.79 1.78
C ILE A 69 -9.44 -8.63 2.75
N GLY A 70 -8.55 -7.70 2.42
CA GLY A 70 -8.43 -6.42 3.13
C GLY A 70 -9.44 -5.42 2.60
N VAL A 71 -10.18 -4.73 3.47
CA VAL A 71 -11.15 -3.69 3.08
C VAL A 71 -10.82 -2.34 3.70
N SER A 72 -10.84 -1.29 2.87
CA SER A 72 -10.54 0.09 3.28
C SER A 72 -11.66 1.08 2.94
N GLY A 73 -12.68 0.66 2.20
CA GLY A 73 -13.70 1.56 1.63
C GLY A 73 -13.22 2.28 0.36
N GLY A 74 -11.96 2.08 -0.04
CA GLY A 74 -11.38 2.54 -1.30
C GLY A 74 -11.91 1.80 -2.52
N VAL A 75 -11.60 2.32 -3.72
CA VAL A 75 -12.03 1.73 -5.00
C VAL A 75 -11.55 0.28 -5.13
N ASP A 76 -10.24 0.07 -5.00
CA ASP A 76 -9.61 -1.21 -5.33
C ASP A 76 -10.06 -2.33 -4.38
N SER A 77 -10.10 -2.07 -3.07
CA SER A 77 -10.54 -3.05 -2.07
C SER A 77 -12.04 -3.37 -2.19
N THR A 78 -12.88 -2.37 -2.51
CA THR A 78 -14.31 -2.58 -2.76
C THR A 78 -14.55 -3.42 -4.02
N TYR A 79 -13.80 -3.14 -5.10
CA TYR A 79 -13.90 -3.91 -6.33
C TYR A 79 -13.37 -5.34 -6.15
N VAL A 80 -12.30 -5.54 -5.36
CA VAL A 80 -11.85 -6.89 -4.98
C VAL A 80 -12.95 -7.65 -4.26
N ALA A 81 -13.65 -7.05 -3.29
CA ALA A 81 -14.76 -7.69 -2.59
C ALA A 81 -15.88 -8.14 -3.55
N TYR A 82 -16.26 -7.26 -4.49
CA TYR A 82 -17.21 -7.57 -5.56
C TYR A 82 -16.73 -8.73 -6.44
N LEU A 83 -15.47 -8.66 -6.90
CA LEU A 83 -14.89 -9.64 -7.82
C LEU A 83 -14.81 -11.03 -7.17
N VAL A 84 -14.25 -11.14 -5.96
CA VAL A 84 -14.11 -12.46 -5.30
C VAL A 84 -15.46 -13.10 -5.03
N LYS A 85 -16.49 -12.29 -4.69
CA LYS A 85 -17.85 -12.80 -4.48
C LYS A 85 -18.44 -13.35 -5.78
N ASN A 86 -18.28 -12.63 -6.90
CA ASN A 86 -18.78 -13.07 -8.21
C ASN A 86 -18.03 -14.30 -8.75
N LEU A 87 -16.77 -14.48 -8.37
CA LEU A 87 -16.00 -15.69 -8.66
C LEU A 87 -16.43 -16.89 -7.79
N GLY A 88 -17.36 -16.70 -6.86
CA GLY A 88 -17.89 -17.74 -5.98
C GLY A 88 -16.95 -18.14 -4.85
N LEU A 89 -16.01 -17.25 -4.48
CA LEU A 89 -15.18 -17.42 -3.29
C LEU A 89 -15.97 -17.04 -2.02
N ARG A 90 -15.49 -17.53 -0.87
CA ARG A 90 -16.07 -17.28 0.46
C ARG A 90 -15.05 -16.50 1.29
N PRO A 91 -14.94 -15.17 1.08
CA PRO A 91 -13.97 -14.36 1.78
C PRO A 91 -14.38 -14.06 3.22
N LEU A 92 -13.39 -13.93 4.10
CA LEU A 92 -13.51 -13.12 5.33
C LEU A 92 -12.91 -11.74 5.05
N ALA A 93 -13.71 -10.69 5.19
CA ALA A 93 -13.22 -9.32 5.10
C ALA A 93 -12.52 -8.93 6.41
N VAL A 94 -11.38 -8.27 6.27
CA VAL A 94 -10.56 -7.81 7.40
C VAL A 94 -10.30 -6.33 7.23
N HIS A 95 -10.69 -5.56 8.25
CA HIS A 95 -10.45 -4.12 8.33
C HIS A 95 -9.54 -3.80 9.52
N LEU A 96 -8.62 -2.87 9.31
CA LEU A 96 -7.85 -2.26 10.38
C LEU A 96 -8.38 -0.85 10.63
N ASP A 97 -8.96 -0.63 11.80
CA ASP A 97 -9.29 0.71 12.25
C ASP A 97 -8.10 1.26 13.06
N ASN A 98 -7.37 2.17 12.43
CA ASN A 98 -6.23 2.87 13.03
C ASN A 98 -6.62 4.28 13.54
N GLY A 99 -7.92 4.59 13.58
CA GLY A 99 -8.47 5.86 14.02
C GLY A 99 -8.55 6.94 12.94
N TRP A 100 -8.11 6.70 11.70
CA TRP A 100 -8.04 7.73 10.65
C TRP A 100 -9.04 7.56 9.50
N ASN A 101 -9.94 6.58 9.61
CA ASN A 101 -11.00 6.34 8.64
C ASN A 101 -11.89 7.58 8.47
N SER A 102 -12.17 7.94 7.22
CA SER A 102 -13.26 8.87 6.91
C SER A 102 -14.62 8.20 7.14
N GLU A 103 -15.64 8.99 7.51
CA GLU A 103 -17.01 8.50 7.66
C GLU A 103 -17.52 7.83 6.37
N LEU A 104 -17.12 8.38 5.22
CA LEU A 104 -17.47 7.85 3.90
C LEU A 104 -16.83 6.48 3.64
N ALA A 105 -15.58 6.27 4.06
CA ALA A 105 -14.91 4.98 3.96
C ALA A 105 -15.62 3.90 4.80
N VAL A 106 -15.99 4.24 6.04
CA VAL A 106 -16.76 3.33 6.92
C VAL A 106 -18.10 2.97 6.29
N SER A 107 -18.87 3.95 5.84
CA SER A 107 -20.13 3.73 5.13
C SER A 107 -19.95 2.85 3.88
N ASN A 108 -18.89 3.08 3.09
CA ASN A 108 -18.62 2.29 1.89
C ASN A 108 -18.30 0.82 2.23
N ILE A 109 -17.56 0.55 3.31
CA ILE A 109 -17.30 -0.81 3.80
C ILE A 109 -18.62 -1.47 4.20
N GLU A 110 -19.43 -0.82 5.02
CA GLU A 110 -20.70 -1.37 5.51
C GLU A 110 -21.67 -1.71 4.38
N LYS A 111 -21.89 -0.77 3.45
CA LYS A 111 -22.75 -0.98 2.27
C LYS A 111 -22.29 -2.16 1.43
N THR A 112 -20.99 -2.23 1.16
CA THR A 112 -20.37 -3.27 0.33
C THR A 112 -20.55 -4.64 0.95
N LEU A 113 -20.15 -4.81 2.20
CA LEU A 113 -20.15 -6.12 2.87
C LEU A 113 -21.57 -6.60 3.16
N THR A 114 -22.49 -5.70 3.49
CA THR A 114 -23.92 -6.03 3.67
C THR A 114 -24.53 -6.55 2.37
N LYS A 115 -24.34 -5.83 1.25
CA LYS A 115 -24.89 -6.24 -0.06
C LYS A 115 -24.28 -7.55 -0.56
N LEU A 116 -22.99 -7.76 -0.34
CA LEU A 116 -22.30 -8.97 -0.78
C LEU A 116 -22.45 -10.14 0.20
N ASN A 117 -23.04 -9.91 1.37
CA ASN A 117 -23.12 -10.87 2.47
C ASN A 117 -21.74 -11.50 2.73
N ILE A 118 -20.79 -10.66 3.15
CA ILE A 118 -19.41 -11.02 3.51
C ILE A 118 -19.19 -10.64 4.97
N ASP A 119 -18.68 -11.58 5.76
CA ASP A 119 -18.37 -11.34 7.17
C ASP A 119 -17.20 -10.37 7.32
N LEU A 120 -17.27 -9.53 8.36
CA LEU A 120 -16.25 -8.54 8.69
C LEU A 120 -15.59 -8.85 10.03
N TYR A 121 -14.26 -8.89 10.03
CA TYR A 121 -13.45 -8.74 11.22
C TYR A 121 -12.77 -7.37 11.22
N THR A 122 -13.05 -6.55 12.24
CA THR A 122 -12.39 -5.26 12.45
C THR A 122 -11.40 -5.36 13.60
N HIS A 123 -10.14 -5.01 13.36
CA HIS A 123 -9.16 -4.79 14.40
C HIS A 123 -9.00 -3.31 14.68
N VAL A 124 -9.44 -2.87 15.86
CA VAL A 124 -9.25 -1.50 16.34
C VAL A 124 -7.91 -1.44 17.07
N ILE A 125 -6.99 -0.57 16.60
CA ILE A 125 -5.70 -0.36 17.27
C ILE A 125 -5.92 0.53 18.50
N ASP A 126 -5.19 0.25 19.59
CA ASP A 126 -5.10 1.18 20.72
C ASP A 126 -4.56 2.54 20.26
N TRP A 127 -5.39 3.58 20.42
CA TRP A 127 -5.10 4.90 19.90
C TRP A 127 -3.89 5.55 20.58
N ASP A 128 -3.69 5.34 21.87
CA ASP A 128 -2.57 5.96 22.59
C ASP A 128 -1.23 5.34 22.17
N GLU A 129 -1.18 4.02 21.99
CA GLU A 129 -0.03 3.33 21.39
C GLU A 129 0.25 3.82 19.96
N PHE A 130 -0.79 3.87 19.13
CA PHE A 130 -0.63 4.19 17.70
C PHE A 130 -0.27 5.65 17.47
N ARG A 131 -0.88 6.59 18.19
CA ARG A 131 -0.54 8.02 18.14
C ARG A 131 0.91 8.26 18.51
N ASP A 132 1.40 7.64 19.60
CA ASP A 132 2.81 7.76 20.02
C ASP A 132 3.77 7.18 18.98
N LEU A 133 3.38 6.08 18.33
CA LEU A 133 4.14 5.48 17.23
C LEU A 133 4.18 6.39 15.98
N GLN A 134 3.03 6.91 15.54
CA GLN A 134 2.96 7.85 14.41
C GLN A 134 3.78 9.12 14.70
N MET A 135 3.68 9.65 15.93
CA MET A 135 4.49 10.79 16.35
C MET A 135 6.00 10.47 16.38
N SER A 136 6.37 9.23 16.70
CA SER A 136 7.76 8.78 16.61
C SER A 136 8.29 8.82 15.18
N PHE A 137 7.48 8.44 14.19
CA PHE A 137 7.85 8.53 12.78
C PHE A 137 7.90 9.97 12.27
N LEU A 138 7.00 10.85 12.74
CA LEU A 138 7.07 12.28 12.42
C LEU A 138 8.36 12.92 12.97
N LYS A 139 8.74 12.60 14.21
CA LYS A 139 10.02 13.04 14.83
C LYS A 139 11.25 12.39 14.19
N ALA A 140 11.10 11.19 13.63
CA ALA A 140 12.16 10.55 12.86
C ALA A 140 12.44 11.29 11.55
N SER A 141 11.54 12.15 11.09
CA SER A 141 11.70 13.00 9.91
C SER A 141 11.96 12.16 8.65
N THR A 142 11.27 11.02 8.50
CA THR A 142 11.33 10.18 7.29
C THR A 142 10.03 10.29 6.48
N PRO A 143 10.09 10.14 5.14
CA PRO A 143 8.89 10.22 4.30
C PRO A 143 7.91 9.05 4.52
N GLY A 144 8.37 7.92 5.07
CA GLY A 144 7.60 6.70 5.36
C GLY A 144 6.69 6.79 6.59
N MET A 145 5.93 7.88 6.73
CA MET A 145 4.99 8.08 7.86
C MET A 145 3.85 7.05 7.93
N GLU A 146 3.56 6.34 6.83
CA GLU A 146 2.55 5.27 6.74
C GLU A 146 3.09 3.89 7.13
N ILE A 147 4.40 3.74 7.32
CA ILE A 147 5.03 2.46 7.71
C ILE A 147 4.28 1.81 8.90
N PRO A 148 3.91 2.54 9.98
CA PRO A 148 3.12 1.96 11.06
C PRO A 148 1.73 1.47 10.66
N SER A 149 1.02 2.19 9.79
CA SER A 149 -0.30 1.76 9.31
C SER A 149 -0.19 0.49 8.48
N ASP A 150 0.67 0.51 7.46
CA ASP A 150 0.84 -0.59 6.52
C ASP A 150 1.32 -1.87 7.22
N HIS A 151 2.27 -1.73 8.15
CA HIS A 151 2.75 -2.87 8.94
C HIS A 151 1.62 -3.51 9.76
N ALA A 152 0.79 -2.70 10.41
CA ALA A 152 -0.35 -3.18 11.18
C ALA A 152 -1.38 -3.89 10.28
N ILE A 153 -1.65 -3.37 9.08
CA ILE A 153 -2.56 -3.99 8.11
C ILE A 153 -2.04 -5.38 7.73
N TYR A 154 -0.78 -5.48 7.31
CA TYR A 154 -0.17 -6.77 6.96
C TYR A 154 -0.15 -7.74 8.14
N ALA A 155 0.07 -7.23 9.36
CA ALA A 155 0.06 -8.02 10.59
C ALA A 155 -1.32 -8.59 10.90
N VAL A 156 -2.38 -7.79 10.81
CA VAL A 156 -3.73 -8.27 11.07
C VAL A 156 -4.17 -9.27 10.00
N LEU A 157 -3.94 -8.99 8.71
CA LEU A 157 -4.32 -9.90 7.61
C LEU A 157 -3.69 -11.29 7.78
N ASN A 158 -2.38 -11.34 8.03
CA ASN A 158 -1.67 -12.61 8.21
C ASN A 158 -2.07 -13.33 9.52
N LYS A 159 -2.36 -12.59 10.60
CA LYS A 159 -2.87 -13.17 11.85
C LYS A 159 -4.24 -13.81 11.64
N MET A 160 -5.11 -13.17 10.86
CA MET A 160 -6.42 -13.73 10.53
C MET A 160 -6.31 -14.94 9.60
N ALA A 161 -5.45 -14.87 8.59
CA ALA A 161 -5.16 -16.01 7.73
C ALA A 161 -4.68 -17.22 8.53
N ALA A 162 -3.77 -17.02 9.49
CA ALA A 162 -3.30 -18.08 10.38
C ALA A 162 -4.43 -18.64 11.28
N ARG A 163 -5.23 -17.77 11.90
CA ARG A 163 -6.33 -18.16 12.81
C ARG A 163 -7.35 -19.05 12.11
N TYR A 164 -7.75 -18.70 10.90
CA TYR A 164 -8.74 -19.44 10.11
C TYR A 164 -8.11 -20.51 9.19
N LYS A 165 -6.78 -20.71 9.27
CA LYS A 165 -6.02 -21.65 8.42
C LYS A 165 -6.25 -21.43 6.93
N ILE A 166 -6.34 -20.16 6.55
CA ILE A 166 -6.54 -19.68 5.17
C ILE A 166 -5.17 -19.46 4.51
N ARG A 167 -5.04 -19.91 3.26
CA ARG A 167 -3.78 -19.83 2.51
C ARG A 167 -3.70 -18.63 1.57
N TYR A 168 -4.80 -17.91 1.34
CA TYR A 168 -4.87 -16.86 0.35
C TYR A 168 -5.32 -15.55 0.98
N ILE A 169 -4.46 -14.53 0.88
CA ILE A 169 -4.83 -13.14 1.15
C ILE A 169 -4.95 -12.45 -0.22
N ILE A 170 -6.15 -12.03 -0.58
CA ILE A 170 -6.42 -11.36 -1.85
C ILE A 170 -6.24 -9.85 -1.66
N ASN A 171 -5.40 -9.26 -2.50
CA ASN A 171 -5.00 -7.86 -2.43
C ASN A 171 -5.46 -7.10 -3.69
N GLY A 172 -5.74 -5.80 -3.51
CA GLY A 172 -6.17 -4.89 -4.57
C GLY A 172 -5.05 -4.17 -5.30
N SER A 173 -3.78 -4.34 -4.91
CA SER A 173 -2.67 -3.81 -5.70
C SER A 173 -2.61 -4.46 -7.07
N ASN A 174 -2.18 -3.69 -8.06
CA ASN A 174 -1.95 -4.17 -9.42
C ASN A 174 -0.77 -3.47 -10.06
N PHE A 175 -0.11 -4.17 -10.97
CA PHE A 175 1.03 -3.65 -11.71
C PHE A 175 0.67 -2.42 -12.54
N LYS A 176 -0.47 -2.44 -13.24
CA LYS A 176 -0.85 -1.39 -14.21
C LYS A 176 -0.91 0.01 -13.57
N MET A 177 -1.41 0.14 -12.35
CA MET A 177 -1.58 1.44 -11.70
C MET A 177 -0.49 1.84 -10.70
N GLU A 178 0.36 0.89 -10.26
CA GLU A 178 1.26 1.11 -9.12
C GLU A 178 2.74 0.87 -9.43
N TYR A 179 3.09 0.53 -10.68
CA TYR A 179 4.46 0.16 -11.00
C TYR A 179 5.44 1.34 -11.02
N ILE A 180 5.05 2.49 -11.58
CA ILE A 180 5.88 3.69 -11.51
C ILE A 180 5.74 4.28 -10.10
N MET A 181 6.77 4.11 -9.29
CA MET A 181 6.92 4.71 -7.96
C MET A 181 8.40 4.76 -7.60
N GLU A 182 8.87 5.89 -7.08
CA GLU A 182 10.22 6.02 -6.53
C GLU A 182 10.31 5.27 -5.18
N PRO A 183 11.18 4.25 -5.04
CA PRO A 183 11.31 3.48 -3.81
C PRO A 183 11.58 4.33 -2.56
N ALA A 184 12.31 5.44 -2.70
CA ALA A 184 12.60 6.36 -1.59
C ALA A 184 11.36 7.12 -1.08
N TRP A 185 10.30 7.30 -1.88
CA TRP A 185 9.13 8.10 -1.50
C TRP A 185 8.12 7.35 -0.63
N SER A 186 8.04 6.03 -0.79
CA SER A 186 7.09 5.19 -0.05
C SER A 186 7.76 4.31 1.00
N GLU A 187 9.09 4.17 0.94
CA GLU A 187 9.88 3.40 1.90
C GLU A 187 9.30 2.00 2.18
N MET A 188 8.75 1.33 1.15
CA MET A 188 7.98 0.08 1.28
C MET A 188 8.72 -1.03 2.06
N VAL A 189 10.06 -1.04 1.97
CA VAL A 189 10.92 -1.96 2.74
C VAL A 189 10.68 -1.84 4.24
N GLY A 190 10.42 -0.62 4.73
CA GLY A 190 10.15 -0.34 6.13
C GLY A 190 8.83 -0.92 6.64
N GLN A 191 7.83 -1.07 5.78
CA GLN A 191 6.51 -1.63 6.13
C GLN A 191 6.59 -3.08 6.62
N MET A 192 7.61 -3.84 6.17
CA MET A 192 7.85 -5.22 6.60
C MET A 192 8.93 -5.34 7.68
N ASP A 193 9.45 -4.21 8.16
CA ASP A 193 10.61 -4.14 9.05
C ASP A 193 10.21 -3.77 10.48
N TRP A 194 9.71 -4.76 11.22
CA TRP A 194 9.40 -4.57 12.64
C TRP A 194 10.58 -4.08 13.47
N LYS A 195 11.82 -4.42 13.07
CA LYS A 195 13.02 -3.93 13.77
C LYS A 195 13.22 -2.44 13.56
N LEU A 196 12.98 -1.92 12.35
CA LEU A 196 12.95 -0.49 12.07
C LEU A 196 11.91 0.21 12.94
N ILE A 197 10.67 -0.26 12.92
CA ILE A 197 9.55 0.33 13.66
C ILE A 197 9.87 0.39 15.16
N LYS A 198 10.33 -0.73 15.74
CA LYS A 198 10.76 -0.77 17.15
C LYS A 198 11.89 0.20 17.48
N ASN A 199 12.87 0.37 16.59
CA ASN A 199 14.03 1.22 16.87
C ASN A 199 13.68 2.71 16.75
N VAL A 200 12.86 3.09 15.76
CA VAL A 200 12.30 4.44 15.67
C VAL A 200 11.46 4.75 16.91
N HIS A 201 10.56 3.84 17.28
CA HIS A 201 9.73 4.01 18.48
C HIS A 201 10.55 4.05 19.77
N LYS A 202 11.57 3.21 19.91
CA LYS A 202 12.49 3.25 21.07
C LYS A 202 13.20 4.60 21.21
N GLN A 203 13.50 5.27 20.09
CA GLN A 203 14.22 6.53 20.10
C GLN A 203 13.32 7.73 20.42
N PHE A 204 12.08 7.73 19.93
CA PHE A 204 11.21 8.92 19.98
C PHE A 204 9.90 8.74 20.76
N GLY A 205 9.50 7.49 20.98
CA GLY A 205 8.25 7.10 21.62
C GLY A 205 8.35 7.10 23.14
N ARG A 206 7.18 7.20 23.77
CA ARG A 206 7.02 7.29 25.23
C ARG A 206 6.05 6.24 25.77
N VAL A 207 5.13 5.75 24.94
CA VAL A 207 4.10 4.77 25.31
C VAL A 207 4.55 3.38 24.91
N LYS A 208 4.41 2.38 25.79
CA LYS A 208 4.76 0.99 25.44
C LYS A 208 3.75 0.42 24.45
N LEU A 209 4.23 -0.12 23.33
CA LEU A 209 3.42 -0.87 22.37
C LEU A 209 3.10 -2.27 22.93
N LYS A 210 1.95 -2.44 23.59
CA LYS A 210 1.53 -3.72 24.19
C LYS A 210 0.64 -4.51 23.24
N THR A 211 -0.23 -3.82 22.52
CA THR A 211 -1.31 -4.42 21.72
C THR A 211 -1.18 -4.16 20.23
N TYR A 212 -0.33 -3.20 19.84
CA TYR A 212 -0.03 -2.91 18.44
C TYR A 212 0.28 -4.19 17.63
N PRO A 213 -0.48 -4.47 16.56
CA PRO A 213 -0.31 -5.68 15.76
C PRO A 213 0.98 -5.58 14.95
N HIS A 214 1.84 -6.58 15.08
CA HIS A 214 3.11 -6.62 14.35
C HIS A 214 3.42 -8.02 13.84
N PHE A 215 4.34 -8.11 12.88
CA PHE A 215 5.03 -9.36 12.55
C PHE A 215 6.55 -9.20 12.49
N SER A 216 7.24 -10.14 13.11
CA SER A 216 8.67 -10.31 12.91
C SER A 216 8.95 -11.03 11.59
N ARG A 217 10.22 -11.03 11.17
CA ARG A 217 10.64 -11.85 10.02
C ARG A 217 10.40 -13.35 10.22
N MET A 218 10.47 -13.83 11.46
CA MET A 218 10.21 -15.25 11.76
C MET A 218 8.73 -15.58 11.55
N ASP A 219 7.84 -14.67 11.92
CA ASP A 219 6.41 -14.85 11.68
C ASP A 219 6.09 -14.84 10.18
N LEU A 220 6.77 -13.99 9.40
CA LEU A 220 6.64 -13.98 7.94
C LEU A 220 7.09 -15.32 7.34
N TYR A 221 8.20 -15.90 7.82
CA TYR A 221 8.65 -17.22 7.40
C TYR A 221 7.67 -18.32 7.81
N PHE A 222 7.15 -18.27 9.02
CA PHE A 222 6.14 -19.22 9.49
C PHE A 222 4.87 -19.14 8.64
N SER A 223 4.38 -17.92 8.36
CA SER A 223 3.24 -17.69 7.48
C SER A 223 3.48 -18.27 6.08
N ARG A 224 4.63 -17.98 5.46
CA ARG A 224 4.94 -18.42 4.10
C ARG A 224 5.22 -19.91 3.98
N PHE A 225 5.96 -20.49 4.92
CA PHE A 225 6.47 -21.86 4.77
C PHE A 225 5.65 -22.90 5.53
N VAL A 226 5.09 -22.54 6.70
CA VAL A 226 4.28 -23.45 7.52
C VAL A 226 2.81 -23.29 7.18
N ASN A 227 2.27 -22.07 7.29
CA ASN A 227 0.85 -21.82 6.95
C ASN A 227 0.60 -21.84 5.44
N ARG A 228 1.66 -21.74 4.62
CA ARG A 228 1.60 -21.67 3.15
C ARG A 228 0.70 -20.52 2.69
N CYS A 229 0.73 -19.41 3.42
CA CYS A 229 -0.02 -18.22 3.07
C CYS A 229 0.66 -17.51 1.90
N SER A 230 -0.12 -17.15 0.89
CA SER A 230 0.31 -16.36 -0.26
C SER A 230 -0.61 -15.15 -0.44
N VAL A 231 0.01 -14.00 -0.72
CA VAL A 231 -0.70 -12.81 -1.17
C VAL A 231 -0.91 -12.89 -2.67
N VAL A 232 -2.14 -12.65 -3.11
CA VAL A 232 -2.56 -12.71 -4.51
C VAL A 232 -3.12 -11.35 -4.91
N ASN A 233 -2.45 -10.68 -5.83
CA ASN A 233 -2.94 -9.46 -6.45
C ASN A 233 -3.96 -9.84 -7.53
N ILE A 234 -5.22 -10.03 -7.15
CA ILE A 234 -6.23 -10.57 -8.09
C ILE A 234 -6.52 -9.64 -9.26
N LEU A 235 -6.28 -8.34 -9.09
CA LEU A 235 -6.48 -7.35 -10.14
C LEU A 235 -5.44 -7.49 -11.28
N ASP A 236 -4.32 -8.18 -11.05
CA ASP A 236 -3.37 -8.55 -12.11
C ASP A 236 -3.91 -9.67 -13.02
N TYR A 237 -5.04 -10.31 -12.67
CA TYR A 237 -5.66 -11.41 -13.42
C TYR A 237 -6.94 -11.01 -14.16
N VAL A 238 -7.26 -9.72 -14.18
CA VAL A 238 -8.41 -9.16 -14.90
C VAL A 238 -7.99 -7.94 -15.68
N ASP A 239 -8.77 -7.56 -16.69
CA ASP A 239 -8.56 -6.29 -17.37
C ASP A 239 -9.11 -5.14 -16.51
N PHE A 240 -8.34 -4.77 -15.49
CA PHE A 240 -8.74 -3.75 -14.53
C PHE A 240 -8.56 -2.34 -15.13
N SER A 241 -9.65 -1.56 -15.17
CA SER A 241 -9.62 -0.11 -15.27
C SER A 241 -10.33 0.50 -14.06
N LYS A 242 -9.71 1.53 -13.47
CA LYS A 242 -10.24 2.17 -12.25
C LYS A 242 -11.59 2.82 -12.48
N ASN A 243 -11.78 3.47 -13.63
CA ASN A 243 -13.02 4.16 -13.96
C ASN A 243 -14.18 3.18 -14.14
N GLU A 244 -13.93 2.06 -14.82
CA GLU A 244 -14.93 0.99 -14.98
C GLU A 244 -15.22 0.30 -13.65
N ALA A 245 -14.20 0.04 -12.83
CA ALA A 245 -14.38 -0.49 -11.48
C ALA A 245 -15.25 0.41 -10.61
N MET A 246 -15.03 1.74 -10.66
CA MET A 246 -15.85 2.73 -9.95
C MET A 246 -17.32 2.69 -10.39
N LYS A 247 -17.60 2.68 -11.69
CA LYS A 247 -18.98 2.56 -12.20
C LYS A 247 -19.67 1.30 -11.65
N VAL A 248 -18.98 0.16 -11.73
CA VAL A 248 -19.51 -1.12 -11.23
C VAL A 248 -19.85 -1.06 -9.74
N ILE A 249 -18.95 -0.57 -8.88
CA ILE A 249 -19.20 -0.54 -7.44
C ILE A 249 -20.23 0.53 -7.05
N GLN A 250 -20.33 1.63 -7.79
CA GLN A 250 -21.40 2.62 -7.61
C GLN A 250 -22.76 1.99 -7.93
N ASP A 251 -22.89 1.38 -9.10
CA ASP A 251 -24.17 0.83 -9.59
C ASP A 251 -24.62 -0.40 -8.79
N LYS A 252 -23.70 -1.32 -8.53
CA LYS A 252 -24.02 -2.60 -7.87
C LYS A 252 -24.04 -2.44 -6.35
N LEU A 253 -23.11 -1.68 -5.78
CA LEU A 253 -22.90 -1.63 -4.34
C LEU A 253 -23.37 -0.33 -3.68
N GLY A 254 -23.71 0.70 -4.44
CA GLY A 254 -24.05 2.02 -3.87
C GLY A 254 -22.87 2.66 -3.15
N TRP A 255 -21.65 2.31 -3.59
CA TRP A 255 -20.41 2.94 -3.16
C TRP A 255 -20.41 4.41 -3.59
N VAL A 256 -19.81 5.28 -2.78
CA VAL A 256 -19.78 6.73 -3.04
C VAL A 256 -18.34 7.21 -3.14
N TYR A 257 -18.05 8.00 -4.18
CA TYR A 257 -16.72 8.56 -4.40
C TYR A 257 -16.37 9.64 -3.37
N TYR A 258 -15.14 9.60 -2.88
CA TYR A 258 -14.63 10.43 -1.79
C TYR A 258 -13.60 11.48 -2.22
N GLY A 259 -13.40 11.67 -3.53
CA GLY A 259 -12.71 12.85 -4.07
C GLY A 259 -11.19 12.75 -4.27
N GLY A 260 -10.57 11.56 -4.19
CA GLY A 260 -9.12 11.43 -4.48
C GLY A 260 -8.59 10.01 -4.35
N LYS A 261 -7.27 9.81 -4.56
CA LYS A 261 -6.59 8.52 -4.29
C LYS A 261 -6.15 8.48 -2.82
N HIS A 262 -6.48 7.40 -2.11
CA HIS A 262 -6.20 7.20 -0.67
C HIS A 262 -6.93 8.15 0.30
N TYR A 263 -7.94 8.87 -0.18
CA TYR A 263 -8.73 9.81 0.62
C TYR A 263 -9.75 9.11 1.54
N GLU A 264 -9.79 7.78 1.52
CA GLU A 264 -10.45 6.97 2.55
C GLU A 264 -9.83 7.17 3.95
N SER A 265 -8.54 7.51 4.02
CA SER A 265 -7.77 7.78 5.24
C SER A 265 -7.36 9.25 5.29
N ILE A 266 -7.80 9.97 6.32
CA ILE A 266 -7.46 11.39 6.51
C ILE A 266 -5.94 11.55 6.72
N TYR A 267 -5.32 10.63 7.45
CA TYR A 267 -3.88 10.66 7.70
C TYR A 267 -3.05 10.47 6.43
N THR A 268 -3.49 9.57 5.54
CA THR A 268 -2.81 9.31 4.28
C THR A 268 -2.95 10.47 3.32
N ARG A 269 -4.17 11.03 3.21
CA ARG A 269 -4.40 12.28 2.48
C ARG A 269 -3.50 13.40 2.99
N PHE A 270 -3.50 13.65 4.29
CA PHE A 270 -2.69 14.73 4.89
C PHE A 270 -1.19 14.49 4.70
N THR A 271 -0.72 13.25 4.86
CA THR A 271 0.69 12.90 4.64
C THR A 271 1.11 13.15 3.19
N GLN A 272 0.33 12.67 2.22
CA GLN A 272 0.70 12.74 0.79
C GLN A 272 0.45 14.11 0.17
N ALA A 273 -0.59 14.84 0.60
CA ALA A 273 -0.97 16.13 0.01
C ALA A 273 -0.43 17.33 0.79
N TYR A 274 -0.20 17.20 2.11
CA TYR A 274 0.35 18.29 2.93
C TYR A 274 1.82 18.10 3.26
N ILE A 275 2.17 17.04 3.99
CA ILE A 275 3.50 16.89 4.62
C ILE A 275 4.57 16.58 3.57
N GLN A 276 4.35 15.58 2.73
CA GLN A 276 5.34 15.12 1.74
C GLN A 276 5.77 16.21 0.75
N PRO A 277 4.86 16.99 0.14
CA PRO A 277 5.25 18.06 -0.76
C PRO A 277 6.01 19.18 -0.06
N ARG A 278 5.62 19.54 1.18
CA ARG A 278 6.15 20.71 1.90
C ARG A 278 7.45 20.43 2.65
N LYS A 279 7.56 19.27 3.31
CA LYS A 279 8.73 18.89 4.11
C LYS A 279 9.78 18.13 3.31
N PHE A 280 9.34 17.22 2.43
CA PHE A 280 10.23 16.29 1.75
C PHE A 280 10.45 16.61 0.27
N ALA A 281 9.74 17.62 -0.27
CA ALA A 281 9.70 17.91 -1.70
C ALA A 281 9.26 16.70 -2.55
N ILE A 282 8.38 15.86 -1.98
CA ILE A 282 7.85 14.65 -2.62
C ILE A 282 6.40 14.91 -3.05
N ASP A 283 6.14 14.80 -4.36
CA ASP A 283 4.78 14.81 -4.91
C ASP A 283 4.49 13.48 -5.62
N LYS A 284 3.78 12.59 -4.92
CA LYS A 284 3.43 11.26 -5.44
C LYS A 284 2.48 11.31 -6.64
N ARG A 285 1.81 12.43 -6.90
CA ARG A 285 0.97 12.61 -8.10
C ARG A 285 1.80 12.41 -9.37
N LYS A 286 3.08 12.81 -9.39
CA LYS A 286 3.99 12.59 -10.53
C LYS A 286 4.09 11.11 -10.90
N ALA A 287 4.27 10.25 -9.90
CA ALA A 287 4.31 8.80 -10.10
C ALA A 287 2.94 8.27 -10.55
N HIS A 288 1.86 8.68 -9.90
CA HIS A 288 0.50 8.23 -10.22
C HIS A 288 0.07 8.63 -11.63
N TYR A 289 0.23 9.89 -12.02
CA TYR A 289 -0.08 10.37 -13.36
C TYR A 289 0.84 9.76 -14.41
N SER A 290 2.10 9.45 -14.08
CA SER A 290 2.98 8.73 -14.99
C SER A 290 2.49 7.31 -15.30
N ASN A 291 1.89 6.59 -14.33
CA ASN A 291 1.23 5.32 -14.62
C ASN A 291 0.04 5.53 -15.56
N LEU A 292 -0.83 6.52 -15.30
CA LEU A 292 -1.98 6.83 -16.16
C LEU A 292 -1.56 7.19 -17.60
N ILE A 293 -0.49 7.97 -17.76
CA ILE A 293 0.08 8.32 -19.07
C ILE A 293 0.53 7.06 -19.80
N CYS A 294 1.27 6.16 -19.15
CA CYS A 294 1.74 4.94 -19.78
C CYS A 294 0.62 3.94 -20.10
N MET A 295 -0.54 4.04 -19.43
CA MET A 295 -1.74 3.28 -19.77
C MET A 295 -2.57 3.92 -20.90
N GLY A 296 -2.29 5.17 -21.26
CA GLY A 296 -3.12 5.93 -22.20
C GLY A 296 -4.43 6.46 -21.60
N GLU A 297 -4.58 6.45 -20.27
CA GLU A 297 -5.76 6.97 -19.57
C GLU A 297 -5.65 8.49 -19.25
N MET A 298 -4.48 9.08 -19.45
CA MET A 298 -4.23 10.51 -19.22
C MET A 298 -3.16 11.00 -20.20
N THR A 299 -3.30 12.21 -20.73
CA THR A 299 -2.24 12.83 -21.54
C THR A 299 -1.17 13.46 -20.64
N ARG A 300 0.04 13.61 -21.17
CA ARG A 300 1.14 14.29 -20.46
C ARG A 300 0.79 15.75 -20.15
N ASP A 301 0.11 16.44 -21.05
CA ASP A 301 -0.24 17.86 -20.87
C ASP A 301 -1.29 18.04 -19.77
N GLU A 302 -2.32 17.18 -19.72
CA GLU A 302 -3.28 17.14 -18.61
C GLU A 302 -2.57 16.92 -17.27
N ALA A 303 -1.60 16.00 -17.23
CA ALA A 303 -0.84 15.71 -16.01
C ALA A 303 -0.01 16.93 -15.56
N LEU A 304 0.65 17.61 -16.50
CA LEU A 304 1.41 18.82 -16.19
C LEU A 304 0.53 19.97 -15.73
N LEU A 305 -0.67 20.12 -16.30
CA LEU A 305 -1.68 21.08 -15.83
C LEU A 305 -2.12 20.75 -14.40
N ALA A 306 -2.50 19.49 -14.13
CA ALA A 306 -2.93 19.06 -12.80
C ALA A 306 -1.83 19.21 -11.73
N LEU A 307 -0.56 19.02 -12.09
CA LEU A 307 0.58 19.17 -11.18
C LEU A 307 0.90 20.63 -10.81
N LYS A 308 0.37 21.62 -11.54
CA LYS A 308 0.49 23.04 -11.17
C LYS A 308 -0.40 23.40 -9.99
N GLU A 309 -1.51 22.68 -9.82
CA GLU A 309 -2.44 22.86 -8.72
C GLU A 309 -1.91 22.21 -7.43
N ASP A 310 -2.42 22.67 -6.27
CA ASP A 310 -2.13 22.02 -4.99
C ASP A 310 -2.66 20.56 -5.01
N ALA A 311 -2.04 19.70 -4.22
CA ALA A 311 -2.51 18.32 -4.07
C ALA A 311 -3.88 18.27 -3.37
N TYR A 312 -4.20 19.28 -2.55
CA TYR A 312 -5.53 19.49 -2.03
C TYR A 312 -6.46 20.11 -3.09
N PRO A 313 -7.68 19.56 -3.27
CA PRO A 313 -8.65 20.10 -4.22
C PRO A 313 -9.23 21.45 -3.76
N ASP A 314 -9.24 21.71 -2.45
CA ASP A 314 -9.76 22.95 -1.87
C ASP A 314 -9.03 23.33 -0.57
N GLU A 315 -8.90 24.64 -0.35
CA GLU A 315 -8.22 25.22 0.81
C GLU A 315 -8.92 24.86 2.14
N SER A 316 -10.26 24.76 2.12
CA SER A 316 -11.05 24.44 3.31
C SER A 316 -10.75 23.03 3.82
N MET A 317 -10.59 22.06 2.92
CA MET A 317 -10.23 20.69 3.25
C MET A 317 -8.81 20.63 3.80
N LYS A 318 -7.87 21.38 3.20
CA LYS A 318 -6.50 21.49 3.71
C LYS A 318 -6.47 21.99 5.15
N ASP A 319 -7.19 23.07 5.44
CA ASP A 319 -7.26 23.64 6.78
C ASP A 319 -7.94 22.70 7.77
N LYS A 320 -9.05 22.06 7.38
CA LYS A 320 -9.74 21.07 8.22
C LYS A 320 -8.83 19.90 8.58
N ASP A 321 -8.12 19.35 7.60
CA ASP A 321 -7.20 18.23 7.83
C ASP A 321 -6.02 18.63 8.71
N LEU A 322 -5.44 19.83 8.50
CA LEU A 322 -4.37 20.35 9.34
C LEU A 322 -4.81 20.49 10.80
N GLN A 323 -5.97 21.12 11.03
CA GLN A 323 -6.50 21.30 12.39
C GLN A 323 -6.87 19.94 13.02
N PHE A 324 -7.49 19.05 12.26
CA PHE A 324 -7.83 17.71 12.72
C PHE A 324 -6.59 16.91 13.09
N PHE A 325 -5.56 16.91 12.23
CA PHE A 325 -4.30 16.22 12.48
C PHE A 325 -3.64 16.71 13.76
N LYS A 326 -3.41 18.04 13.89
CA LYS A 326 -2.77 18.62 15.08
C LYS A 326 -3.53 18.28 16.35
N LYS A 327 -4.86 18.42 16.33
CA LYS A 327 -5.72 18.06 17.46
C LYS A 327 -5.61 16.59 17.83
N LYS A 328 -5.67 15.68 16.85
CA LYS A 328 -5.62 14.23 17.09
C LYS A 328 -4.24 13.80 17.59
N MET A 329 -3.18 14.38 17.04
CA MET A 329 -1.79 14.12 17.44
C MET A 329 -1.40 14.81 18.75
N GLY A 330 -2.18 15.80 19.21
CA GLY A 330 -1.93 16.56 20.43
C GLY A 330 -0.70 17.47 20.32
N VAL A 331 -0.51 18.15 19.18
CA VAL A 331 0.61 19.06 18.92
C VAL A 331 0.14 20.49 18.72
N SER A 332 0.90 21.46 19.24
CA SER A 332 0.64 22.89 18.99
C SER A 332 1.09 23.32 17.58
N ASP A 333 0.74 24.53 17.18
CA ASP A 333 1.21 25.13 15.93
C ASP A 333 2.72 25.29 15.90
N GLU A 334 3.32 25.73 17.01
CA GLU A 334 4.76 25.88 17.16
C GLU A 334 5.47 24.53 17.07
N GLU A 335 4.97 23.51 17.78
CA GLU A 335 5.55 22.17 17.75
C GLU A 335 5.46 21.55 16.35
N PHE A 336 4.31 21.69 15.68
CA PHE A 336 4.13 21.21 14.32
C PHE A 336 5.06 21.93 13.34
N ASN A 337 5.21 23.25 13.46
CA ASN A 337 6.13 24.02 12.64
C ASN A 337 7.59 23.60 12.85
N VAL A 338 7.99 23.31 14.10
CA VAL A 338 9.31 22.75 14.39
C VAL A 338 9.50 21.41 13.68
N LEU A 339 8.52 20.49 13.79
CA LEU A 339 8.57 19.19 13.12
C LEU A 339 8.67 19.31 11.60
N MET A 340 7.91 20.23 10.99
CA MET A 340 7.94 20.46 9.55
C MET A 340 9.30 20.98 9.06
N ASN A 341 9.99 21.80 9.85
CA ASN A 341 11.28 22.41 9.48
C ASN A 341 12.52 21.61 9.91
N GLN A 342 12.35 20.49 10.60
CA GLN A 342 13.48 19.61 10.94
C GLN A 342 14.17 19.04 9.69
N PRO A 343 15.50 18.83 9.72
CA PRO A 343 16.23 18.16 8.65
C PRO A 343 15.59 16.82 8.28
N VAL A 344 15.42 16.58 6.98
CA VAL A 344 14.87 15.32 6.46
C VAL A 344 15.88 14.19 6.61
N LYS A 345 15.37 12.98 6.80
CA LYS A 345 16.11 11.72 6.93
C LYS A 345 15.45 10.65 6.07
N ALA A 346 16.16 9.56 5.85
CA ALA A 346 15.63 8.35 5.25
C ALA A 346 15.42 7.25 6.31
N TYR A 347 14.55 6.28 6.03
CA TYR A 347 14.44 5.08 6.87
C TYR A 347 15.79 4.36 7.07
N LYS A 348 16.70 4.52 6.10
CA LYS A 348 18.06 3.95 6.13
C LYS A 348 18.94 4.52 7.25
N ASP A 349 18.61 5.70 7.77
CA ASP A 349 19.30 6.32 8.90
C ASP A 349 18.96 5.67 10.25
N TYR A 350 17.99 4.76 10.25
CA TYR A 350 17.54 4.02 11.43
C TYR A 350 17.88 2.53 11.30
N LYS A 351 18.12 1.87 12.44
CA LYS A 351 18.45 0.44 12.45
C LYS A 351 17.21 -0.39 12.10
N GLY A 352 17.29 -1.20 11.06
CA GLY A 352 16.28 -2.17 10.65
C GLY A 352 16.85 -3.56 10.41
N TYR A 353 16.07 -4.43 9.79
CA TYR A 353 16.54 -5.70 9.25
C TYR A 353 17.43 -5.50 8.01
N PHE A 354 17.15 -4.50 7.17
CA PHE A 354 17.88 -4.25 5.92
C PHE A 354 19.38 -3.94 6.14
N ASN A 355 19.72 -3.29 7.25
CA ASN A 355 21.11 -2.96 7.64
C ASN A 355 21.64 -3.84 8.78
N SER A 356 20.99 -4.97 9.07
CA SER A 356 21.41 -5.89 10.13
C SER A 356 22.15 -7.11 9.57
N GLY A 357 23.47 -7.19 9.80
CA GLY A 357 24.31 -8.31 9.35
C GLY A 357 23.76 -9.70 9.73
N LEU A 358 23.38 -9.91 10.99
CA LEU A 358 22.79 -11.17 11.47
C LEU A 358 21.50 -11.55 10.72
N HIS A 359 20.57 -10.60 10.56
CA HIS A 359 19.30 -10.86 9.89
C HIS A 359 19.48 -11.03 8.38
N GLY A 360 20.46 -10.35 7.79
CA GLY A 360 20.88 -10.57 6.40
C GLY A 360 21.43 -11.98 6.18
N TRP A 361 22.26 -12.48 7.10
CA TRP A 361 22.75 -13.85 7.05
C TRP A 361 21.62 -14.89 7.21
N LEU A 362 20.74 -14.72 8.20
CA LEU A 362 19.57 -15.58 8.39
C LEU A 362 18.62 -15.57 7.17
N TYR A 363 18.49 -14.43 6.49
CA TYR A 363 17.71 -14.33 5.24
C TYR A 363 18.24 -15.27 4.17
N LYS A 364 19.55 -15.19 3.91
CA LYS A 364 20.23 -15.99 2.89
C LYS A 364 20.16 -17.48 3.22
N LEU A 365 20.32 -17.84 4.50
CA LEU A 365 20.19 -19.22 4.96
C LEU A 365 18.78 -19.78 4.70
N ALA A 366 17.74 -19.04 5.10
CA ALA A 366 16.35 -19.47 4.91
C ALA A 366 15.98 -19.65 3.43
N LEU A 367 16.44 -18.73 2.56
CA LEU A 367 16.26 -18.86 1.11
C LEU A 367 17.00 -20.09 0.56
N ASN A 368 18.26 -20.29 0.94
CA ASN A 368 19.07 -21.41 0.46
C ASN A 368 18.45 -22.76 0.86
N VAL A 369 17.96 -22.89 2.09
CA VAL A 369 17.25 -24.10 2.54
C VAL A 369 15.96 -24.29 1.74
N HIS A 370 15.19 -23.25 1.48
CA HIS A 370 13.96 -23.35 0.70
C HIS A 370 14.20 -23.75 -0.76
N PHE A 371 15.17 -23.12 -1.43
CA PHE A 371 15.51 -23.43 -2.83
C PHE A 371 16.14 -24.81 -2.99
N ASN A 372 16.91 -25.28 -2.00
CA ASN A 372 17.46 -26.63 -2.00
C ASN A 372 16.38 -27.71 -1.76
N LEU A 373 15.32 -27.40 -1.01
CA LEU A 373 14.23 -28.35 -0.72
C LEU A 373 13.15 -28.44 -1.80
N LYS A 374 12.96 -27.40 -2.64
CA LYS A 374 11.92 -27.39 -3.67
C LYS A 374 12.38 -27.77 -5.09
N GLY A 375 13.67 -28.04 -5.30
CA GLY A 375 14.22 -28.10 -6.64
C GLY A 375 14.12 -26.73 -7.34
N LYS A 376 14.88 -26.52 -8.41
CA LYS A 376 14.87 -25.25 -9.17
C LYS A 376 13.54 -25.08 -9.93
N GLY A 377 12.47 -24.74 -9.22
CA GLY A 377 11.14 -24.49 -9.77
C GLY A 377 10.75 -23.01 -9.62
N PHE A 378 10.82 -22.28 -10.73
CA PHE A 378 10.08 -21.07 -11.06
C PHE A 378 9.73 -20.10 -9.91
N TYR A 379 10.68 -19.25 -9.53
CA TYR A 379 10.37 -17.88 -9.12
C TYR A 379 11.30 -16.96 -9.90
N GLY A 380 10.71 -16.21 -10.84
CA GLY A 380 11.41 -15.21 -11.63
C GLY A 380 12.13 -14.24 -10.71
N LYS A 381 13.40 -14.02 -11.01
CA LYS A 381 14.21 -12.95 -10.44
C LYS A 381 13.44 -11.63 -10.56
N ARG A 382 12.98 -11.07 -9.45
CA ARG A 382 12.89 -9.62 -9.32
C ARG A 382 14.32 -9.16 -9.02
N GLU A 383 15.04 -8.83 -10.09
CA GLU A 383 16.29 -8.07 -9.96
C GLU A 383 15.97 -6.66 -9.47
N ALA A 384 16.97 -6.10 -8.78
CA ALA A 384 16.92 -5.05 -7.77
C ALA A 384 16.35 -3.71 -8.23
#